data_AF-A0A1S2M646-F1
#
_entry.id   AF-A0A1S2M646-F1
#
_cell.length_a   1.000
_cell.length_b   1.000
_cell.length_c   1.000
_cell.angle_alpha   90.00
_cell.angle_beta   90.00
_cell.angle_gamma   90.00
#
_symmetry.space_group_name_H-M   'P 1'
#
loop_
_entity.id
_entity.type
_entity.pdbx_description
1 polymer ?
#
loop_
_entity_poly.entity_id
_entity_poly.type
_entity_poly.pdbx_seq_one_letter_code
_entity_poly.pdbx_strand_id
1 'polypeptide(L)'
;MVTIEIIIAMLIIFFGIACICLGFYMTKYRFFKKETFEIFRDMTPLPSVVNYWLLKLLLILGGVFLTVFTVMGAYLQFANL
;
A
#
# COMPACT_ATOMS: atom_id res chain seq x y z
N MET A 1 -2.76 23.29 14.92
CA MET A 1 -2.54 22.92 13.50
C MET A 1 -1.58 21.72 13.43
N VAL A 2 -0.40 21.80 14.05
CA VAL A 2 0.62 20.72 14.14
C VAL A 2 0.10 19.35 14.62
N THR A 3 -0.81 19.30 15.60
CA THR A 3 -1.33 18.02 16.13
C THR A 3 -2.17 17.23 15.13
N ILE A 4 -2.93 17.90 14.26
CA ILE A 4 -3.77 17.25 13.26
C ILE A 4 -2.90 16.63 12.15
N GLU A 5 -1.87 17.35 11.73
CA GLU A 5 -0.92 16.91 10.70
C GLU A 5 -0.15 15.66 11.14
N ILE A 6 0.26 15.61 12.41
CA ILE A 6 0.92 14.43 13.00
C ILE A 6 -0.02 13.22 13.02
N ILE A 7 -1.30 13.40 13.35
CA ILE A 7 -2.29 12.32 13.34
C ILE A 7 -2.49 11.79 11.92
N ILE A 8 -2.61 12.68 10.94
CA ILE A 8 -2.75 12.31 9.52
C ILE A 8 -1.51 11.54 9.05
N ALA A 9 -0.31 12.01 9.38
CA ALA A 9 0.93 11.32 9.02
C ALA A 9 1.01 9.89 9.61
N MET A 10 0.60 9.71 10.87
CA MET A 10 0.53 8.37 11.48
C MET A 10 -0.46 7.45 10.77
N LEU A 11 -1.64 7.95 10.39
CA LEU A 11 -2.63 7.18 9.63
C LEU A 11 -2.10 6.77 8.26
N ILE A 12 -1.41 7.67 7.56
CA ILE A 12 -0.82 7.40 6.25
C ILE A 12 0.28 6.32 6.37
N ILE A 13 1.13 6.41 7.40
CA ILE A 13 2.16 5.39 7.66
C ILE A 13 1.52 4.04 7.97
N PHE A 14 0.48 4.02 8.82
CA PHE A 14 -0.25 2.79 9.15
C PHE A 14 -0.87 2.16 7.90
N PHE A 15 -1.49 2.97 7.03
CA PHE A 15 -2.05 2.50 5.77
C PHE A 15 -0.97 1.94 4.84
N GLY A 16 0.17 2.62 4.72
CA GLY A 16 1.29 2.15 3.90
C GLY A 16 1.85 0.80 4.39
N ILE A 17 2.01 0.63 5.71
CA ILE A 17 2.41 -0.66 6.31
C ILE A 17 1.36 -1.74 6.04
N ALA A 18 0.07 -1.41 6.19
CA ALA A 18 -1.01 -2.35 5.89
C ALA A 18 -1.01 -2.80 4.42
N CYS A 19 -0.75 -1.88 3.47
CA CYS A 19 -0.59 -2.21 2.05
C CYS A 19 0.58 -3.17 1.80
N ILE A 20 1.73 -2.93 2.43
CA ILE A 20 2.89 -3.83 2.32
C ILE A 20 2.53 -5.22 2.87
N CYS A 21 1.94 -5.29 4.07
CA CYS A 21 1.49 -6.53 4.68
C CYS A 21 0.49 -7.29 3.79
N LEU A 22 -0.46 -6.59 3.17
CA LEU A 22 -1.39 -7.17 2.21
C LEU A 22 -0.67 -7.68 0.95
N GLY A 23 0.31 -6.94 0.45
CA GLY A 23 1.15 -7.36 -0.69
C GLY A 23 1.91 -8.66 -0.42
N PHE A 24 2.41 -8.86 0.81
CA PHE A 24 3.03 -10.13 1.23
C PHE A 24 2.00 -11.23 1.52
N TYR A 25 0.86 -10.89 2.13
CA TYR A 25 -0.24 -11.83 2.40
C TYR A 25 -0.84 -12.37 1.09
N MET A 26 -0.82 -11.59 0.02
CA MET A 26 -1.31 -11.93 -1.31
C MET A 26 -0.34 -12.87 -2.05
N THR A 27 -0.44 -14.15 -1.71
CA THR A 27 0.21 -15.23 -2.45
C THR A 27 -0.56 -15.58 -3.73
N LYS A 28 0.13 -16.12 -4.75
CA LYS A 28 -0.51 -16.58 -5.99
C LYS A 28 -1.70 -17.50 -5.70
N TYR A 29 -1.51 -18.47 -4.81
CA TYR A 29 -2.56 -19.41 -4.40
C TYR A 29 -3.80 -18.70 -3.84
N ARG A 30 -3.62 -17.72 -2.94
CA ARG A 30 -4.74 -16.98 -2.35
C ARG A 30 -5.44 -16.08 -3.36
N PHE A 31 -4.68 -15.46 -4.27
CA PHE A 31 -5.25 -14.58 -5.30
C PHE A 31 -6.16 -15.33 -6.28
N PHE A 32 -5.79 -16.54 -6.69
CA PHE A 32 -6.58 -17.34 -7.63
C PHE A 32 -7.72 -18.13 -6.97
N LYS A 33 -7.57 -18.51 -5.69
CA LYS A 33 -8.50 -19.45 -5.04
C LYS A 33 -9.46 -18.82 -4.04
N LYS A 34 -9.18 -17.62 -3.51
CA LYS A 34 -10.11 -16.94 -2.60
C LYS A 34 -11.00 -15.94 -3.34
N GLU A 35 -12.28 -15.95 -2.99
CA GLU A 35 -13.30 -14.97 -3.45
C GLU A 35 -12.94 -13.53 -3.07
N THR A 36 -12.19 -13.34 -1.98
CA THR A 36 -11.74 -12.01 -1.53
C THR A 36 -10.94 -11.24 -2.61
N PHE A 37 -10.32 -11.96 -3.55
CA PHE A 37 -9.53 -11.37 -4.63
C PHE A 37 -10.19 -11.49 -6.01
N GLU A 38 -11.44 -11.96 -6.08
CA GLU A 38 -12.15 -12.14 -7.36
C GLU A 38 -12.33 -10.81 -8.09
N ILE A 39 -12.81 -9.78 -7.38
CA ILE A 39 -12.94 -8.42 -7.92
C ILE A 39 -11.60 -7.89 -8.46
N PHE A 40 -10.51 -8.14 -7.72
CA PHE A 40 -9.17 -7.70 -8.12
C PHE A 40 -8.57 -8.51 -9.27
N ARG A 41 -9.05 -9.73 -9.48
CA ARG A 41 -8.65 -10.59 -10.59
C ARG A 41 -9.26 -10.12 -11.90
N ASP A 42 -10.48 -9.59 -11.84
CA ASP A 42 -11.27 -9.19 -13.01
C ASP A 42 -11.29 -7.67 -13.24
N MET A 43 -10.58 -6.90 -12.39
CA MET A 43 -10.50 -5.44 -12.47
C MET A 43 -9.94 -4.92 -13.79
N THR A 44 -9.04 -5.67 -14.43
CA THR A 44 -8.40 -5.31 -15.71
C THR A 44 -8.50 -6.46 -16.70
N PRO A 45 -8.72 -6.19 -18.01
CA PRO A 45 -8.89 -7.22 -19.05
C PRO A 45 -7.60 -7.98 -19.41
N LEU A 46 -6.59 -7.91 -18.55
CA LEU A 46 -5.30 -8.57 -18.70
C LEU A 46 -5.37 -10.01 -18.15
N PRO A 47 -4.42 -10.88 -18.52
CA PRO A 47 -4.33 -12.21 -17.93
C PRO A 47 -4.24 -12.13 -16.41
N SER A 48 -4.93 -13.04 -15.72
CA SER A 48 -5.06 -13.06 -14.27
C SER A 48 -3.70 -13.09 -13.54
N VAL A 49 -2.68 -13.68 -14.17
CA VAL A 49 -1.29 -13.70 -13.68
C VAL A 49 -0.64 -12.33 -13.73
N VAL A 50 -0.92 -11.54 -14.78
CA VAL A 50 -0.42 -10.17 -14.89
C VAL A 50 -1.10 -9.28 -13.86
N ASN A 51 -2.42 -9.42 -13.66
CA ASN A 51 -3.16 -8.70 -12.62
C ASN A 51 -2.61 -8.97 -11.22
N TYR A 52 -2.26 -10.24 -10.92
CA TYR A 52 -1.61 -10.60 -9.67
C TYR A 52 -0.32 -9.82 -9.44
N TRP A 53 0.58 -9.81 -10.43
CA TRP A 53 1.87 -9.13 -10.29
C TRP A 53 1.71 -7.61 -10.22
N LEU A 54 0.81 -7.05 -11.03
CA LEU A 54 0.54 -5.62 -11.06
C LEU A 54 0.00 -5.14 -9.71
N LEU A 55 -1.00 -5.83 -9.15
CA LEU A 55 -1.56 -5.49 -7.85
C LEU A 55 -0.55 -5.70 -6.72
N LYS A 56 0.27 -6.76 -6.81
CA LYS A 56 1.31 -7.03 -5.80
C LYS A 56 2.38 -5.95 -5.80
N LEU A 57 2.84 -5.55 -6.98
CA LEU A 57 3.80 -4.45 -7.13
C LEU A 57 3.19 -3.14 -6.66
N LEU A 58 1.93 -2.85 -7.00
CA LEU A 58 1.23 -1.64 -6.56
C LEU A 58 1.14 -1.58 -5.03
N LEU A 59 0.76 -2.68 -4.37
CA LEU A 59 0.65 -2.73 -2.91
C LEU A 59 2.00 -2.57 -2.21
N ILE A 60 3.03 -3.28 -2.68
CA ILE A 60 4.36 -3.23 -2.06
C ILE A 60 5.05 -1.91 -2.36
N LEU A 61 5.18 -1.54 -3.64
CA LEU A 61 5.86 -0.29 -4.02
C LEU A 61 5.06 0.92 -3.54
N GLY A 62 3.74 0.94 -3.72
CA GLY A 62 2.89 2.02 -3.25
C GLY A 62 2.95 2.18 -1.74
N GLY A 63 2.91 1.09 -0.98
CA GLY A 63 3.06 1.14 0.48
C GLY A 63 4.44 1.61 0.93
N VAL A 64 5.51 1.18 0.26
CA VAL A 64 6.88 1.66 0.53
C VAL A 64 7.02 3.14 0.21
N PHE A 65 6.52 3.59 -0.95
CA PHE A 65 6.50 5.01 -1.31
C PHE A 65 5.72 5.84 -0.27
N LEU A 66 4.51 5.43 0.09
CA LEU A 66 3.69 6.11 1.09
C LEU A 66 4.42 6.25 2.42
N THR A 67 5.00 5.17 2.92
CA THR A 67 5.71 5.18 4.22
C THR A 67 6.97 6.06 4.17
N VAL A 68 7.84 5.88 3.18
CA VAL A 68 9.12 6.61 3.07
C VAL A 68 8.88 8.11 2.87
N PHE A 69 8.01 8.49 1.94
CA PHE A 69 7.76 9.92 1.66
C PHE A 69 7.06 10.61 2.82
N THR A 70 6.15 9.93 3.53
CA THR A 70 5.49 10.52 4.70
C THR A 70 6.47 10.72 5.85
N VAL A 71 7.38 9.76 6.10
CA VAL A 71 8.43 9.91 7.12
C VAL A 71 9.41 11.02 6.75
N MET A 72 9.83 11.10 5.49
CA MET A 72 10.73 12.15 5.01
C MET A 72 10.07 13.54 5.11
N GLY A 73 8.80 13.65 4.72
CA GLY A 73 8.02 14.88 4.83
C GLY A 73 7.86 15.33 6.28
N ALA A 74 7.52 14.40 7.18
CA ALA A 74 7.44 14.69 8.62
C ALA A 74 8.79 15.16 9.17
N TYR A 75 9.90 14.49 8.82
CA TYR A 75 11.25 14.88 9.26
C TYR A 75 11.63 16.30 8.79
N LEU A 76 11.39 16.62 7.52
CA LEU A 76 11.63 17.96 6.96
C LEU A 76 10.78 19.02 7.67
N GLN A 77 9.54 18.70 8.03
CA GLN A 77 8.67 19.62 8.75
C GLN A 77 9.19 19.91 10.16
N PHE A 78 9.70 18.88 10.88
CA PHE A 78 10.33 19.07 12.19
C PHE A 78 11.68 19.79 12.12
N ALA A 79 12.45 19.61 11.04
CA ALA A 79 13.76 20.25 10.88
C ALA A 79 13.68 21.75 10.53
N ASN A 80 12.55 22.21 9.99
CA ASN A 80 12.30 23.61 9.64
C ASN A 80 11.48 24.38 10.70
N LEU A 81 11.28 23.78 11.88
CA LEU A 81 10.51 24.29 13.01
C LEU A 81 11.46 24.73 14.14
#